data_AF-A0A5J5J9S5-F1
#
_entry.id   AF-A0A5J5J9S5-F1
#
_cell.length_a   1.000
_cell.length_b   1.000
_cell.length_c   1.000
_cell.angle_alpha   90.00
_cell.angle_beta   90.00
_cell.angle_gamma   90.00
#
_symmetry.space_group_name_H-M   'P 1'
#
loop_
_entity.id
_entity.type
_entity.pdbx_description
1 polymer ?
#
loop_
_entity_poly.entity_id
_entity_poly.type
_entity_poly.pdbx_seq_one_letter_code
_entity_poly.pdbx_strand_id
1 'polypeptide(L)'
;MSPGEYARLLAIVCPPESVCWLCRGTLGPIRHDLGGRHRLGPSLDHVVPASKGGTWDLSNLRPAHQCCNSARRDRPPSIPRGVRSSRWANAGRRGT
;
A
#
# COMPACT_ATOMS: atom_id res chain seq x y z
N MET A 1 -14.51 -5.13 13.52
CA MET A 1 -13.32 -5.99 13.55
C MET A 1 -12.87 -6.13 14.99
N SER A 2 -12.79 -7.36 15.50
CA SER A 2 -12.19 -7.65 16.80
C SER A 2 -10.65 -7.60 16.73
N PRO A 3 -9.96 -7.42 17.87
CA PRO A 3 -8.49 -7.49 17.91
C PRO A 3 -7.93 -8.83 17.39
N GLY A 4 -8.63 -9.94 17.65
CA GLY A 4 -8.21 -11.26 17.20
C GLY A 4 -8.32 -11.46 15.68
N GLU A 5 -9.37 -10.94 15.06
CA GLU A 5 -9.50 -10.96 13.59
C GLU A 5 -8.43 -10.07 12.93
N TYR A 6 -8.16 -8.89 13.49
CA TYR A 6 -7.10 -8.03 13.00
C TYR A 6 -5.73 -8.71 13.05
N ALA A 7 -5.41 -9.38 14.16
CA ALA A 7 -4.15 -10.13 14.29
C ALA A 7 -4.01 -11.24 13.25
N ARG A 8 -5.10 -11.98 12.96
CA ARG A 8 -5.13 -13.00 11.90
C ARG A 8 -4.89 -12.41 10.51
N LEU A 9 -5.59 -11.34 10.15
CA LEU A 9 -5.40 -10.67 8.87
C LEU A 9 -3.99 -10.10 8.74
N LEU A 10 -3.45 -9.55 9.82
CA LEU A 10 -2.09 -9.02 9.84
C LEU A 10 -1.06 -10.11 9.55
N ALA A 11 -1.21 -11.29 10.15
CA ALA A 11 -0.34 -12.44 9.87
C ALA A 11 -0.42 -12.92 8.41
N ILE A 12 -1.61 -12.87 7.78
CA ILE A 12 -1.81 -13.31 6.39
C ILE A 12 -1.26 -12.27 5.39
N VAL A 13 -1.61 -10.99 5.58
CA VAL A 13 -1.34 -9.93 4.60
C VAL A 13 0.05 -9.34 4.76
N CYS A 14 0.58 -9.32 5.98
CA CYS A 14 1.88 -8.75 6.32
C CYS A 14 2.72 -9.79 7.09
N PRO A 15 3.13 -10.91 6.46
CA PRO A 15 4.11 -11.79 7.06
C PRO A 15 5.45 -11.06 7.31
N PRO A 16 6.34 -11.59 8.17
CA PRO A 16 7.70 -11.06 8.31
C PRO A 16 8.37 -10.85 6.95
N GLU A 17 9.25 -9.84 6.87
CA GLU A 17 9.95 -9.43 5.63
C GLU A 17 9.06 -8.78 4.55
N SER A 18 7.78 -8.54 4.85
CA SER A 18 6.89 -7.80 3.95
C SER A 18 7.45 -6.42 3.59
N VAL A 19 7.39 -6.11 2.29
CA VAL A 19 7.73 -4.78 1.77
C VAL A 19 6.49 -3.90 1.80
N CYS A 20 6.63 -2.70 2.38
CA CYS A 20 5.55 -1.72 2.40
C CYS A 20 5.14 -1.31 0.98
N TRP A 21 3.87 -1.53 0.63
CA TRP A 21 3.37 -1.28 -0.72
C TRP A 21 3.27 0.21 -1.08
N LEU A 22 3.19 1.08 -0.07
CA LEU A 22 3.10 2.52 -0.23
C LEU A 22 4.47 3.17 -0.50
N CYS A 23 5.46 2.89 0.34
CA CYS A 23 6.80 3.47 0.20
C CYS A 23 7.75 2.62 -0.66
N ARG A 24 7.34 1.40 -1.02
CA ARG A 24 8.11 0.47 -1.87
C ARG A 24 9.53 0.21 -1.35
N GLY A 25 9.69 0.14 -0.03
CA GLY A 25 10.98 -0.11 0.61
C GLY A 25 11.84 1.13 0.88
N THR A 26 11.40 2.33 0.50
CA THR A 26 12.16 3.58 0.74
C THR A 26 12.47 3.82 2.24
N LEU A 27 11.60 3.35 3.14
CA LEU A 27 11.80 3.44 4.60
C LEU A 27 12.41 2.16 5.22
N GLY A 28 12.85 1.21 4.40
CA GLY A 28 13.28 -0.12 4.84
C GLY A 28 12.13 -1.11 5.03
N PRO A 29 12.41 -2.31 5.57
CA PRO A 29 11.42 -3.37 5.78
C PRO A 29 10.38 -2.97 6.82
N ILE A 30 9.22 -3.64 6.81
CA ILE A 30 8.25 -3.56 7.90
C ILE A 30 8.81 -4.34 9.10
N ARG A 31 8.87 -3.70 10.26
CA ARG A 31 9.51 -4.25 11.45
C ARG A 31 8.50 -4.83 12.43
N HIS A 32 8.43 -6.15 12.46
CA HIS A 32 7.50 -6.93 13.29
C HIS A 32 7.93 -7.06 14.75
N ASP A 33 9.20 -6.78 15.05
CA ASP A 33 9.76 -6.77 16.40
C ASP A 33 9.42 -5.49 17.18
N LEU A 34 8.86 -4.48 16.49
CA LEU A 34 8.50 -3.20 17.09
C LEU A 34 7.04 -3.22 17.53
N GLY A 35 6.76 -2.64 18.70
CA GLY A 35 5.42 -2.61 19.28
C GLY A 35 4.36 -2.01 18.34
N GLY A 36 3.09 -2.42 18.50
CA GLY A 36 2.02 -2.25 17.50
C GLY A 36 1.65 -0.81 17.07
N ARG A 37 2.21 0.24 17.69
CA ARG A 37 2.04 1.65 17.28
C ARG A 37 3.31 2.29 16.74
N HIS A 38 4.40 1.54 16.64
CA HIS A 38 5.66 2.09 16.15
C HIS A 38 5.53 2.48 14.66
N ARG A 39 6.10 3.62 14.27
CA ARG A 39 6.02 4.17 12.91
C ARG A 39 6.43 3.19 11.81
N LEU A 40 7.47 2.38 12.06
CA LEU A 40 7.96 1.34 11.14
C LEU A 40 7.35 -0.05 11.39
N GLY A 41 6.38 -0.14 12.31
CA GLY A 41 5.67 -1.38 12.61
C GLY A 41 4.63 -1.74 11.54
N PRO A 42 4.08 -2.96 11.61
CA PRO A 42 3.15 -3.48 10.62
C PRO A 42 1.76 -2.84 10.74
N SER A 43 1.11 -2.68 9.59
CA SER A 43 -0.26 -2.18 9.47
C SER A 43 -0.95 -2.73 8.23
N LEU A 44 -2.28 -2.78 8.27
CA LEU A 44 -3.12 -3.16 7.14
C LEU A 44 -3.68 -1.91 6.48
N ASP A 45 -3.23 -1.65 5.27
CA ASP A 45 -3.72 -0.54 4.47
C ASP A 45 -4.74 -1.04 3.44
N HIS A 46 -5.87 -0.33 3.33
CA HIS A 46 -6.94 -0.68 2.42
C HIS A 46 -6.71 -0.05 1.04
N VAL A 47 -6.63 -0.86 -0.03
CA VAL A 47 -6.45 -0.38 -1.41
C VAL A 47 -7.55 0.61 -1.78
N VAL A 48 -8.81 0.25 -1.53
CA VAL A 48 -9.94 1.17 -1.48
C VAL A 48 -10.14 1.58 -0.02
N PRO A 49 -10.03 2.87 0.35
CA PRO A 49 -10.23 3.31 1.73
C PRO A 49 -11.60 2.90 2.28
N ALA A 50 -11.67 2.54 3.57
CA ALA A 50 -12.92 2.15 4.23
C ALA A 50 -14.01 3.23 4.13
N SER A 51 -13.63 4.52 4.22
CA SER A 51 -14.55 5.66 4.01
C SER A 51 -15.14 5.75 2.61
N LYS A 52 -14.59 5.02 1.64
CA LYS A 52 -15.04 4.94 0.24
C LYS A 52 -15.62 3.56 -0.09
N GLY A 53 -16.01 2.78 0.92
CA GLY A 53 -16.62 1.45 0.74
C GLY A 53 -15.63 0.29 0.66
N GLY A 54 -14.35 0.52 0.98
CA GLY A 54 -13.37 -0.55 1.07
C GLY A 54 -13.67 -1.56 2.17
N THR A 55 -13.56 -2.84 1.85
CA THR A 55 -13.81 -3.96 2.76
C THR A 55 -12.51 -4.48 3.39
N TRP A 56 -12.64 -5.35 4.39
CA TRP A 56 -11.53 -6.06 5.01
C TRP A 56 -11.19 -7.39 4.33
N ASP A 57 -11.64 -7.56 3.08
CA ASP A 57 -11.31 -8.73 2.28
C ASP A 57 -9.81 -8.74 1.95
N LEU A 58 -9.20 -9.92 1.91
CA LEU A 58 -7.77 -10.08 1.62
C LEU A 58 -7.35 -9.41 0.30
N SER A 59 -8.25 -9.33 -0.68
CA SER A 59 -8.02 -8.66 -1.97
C SER A 59 -7.87 -7.14 -1.85
N ASN A 60 -8.48 -6.52 -0.83
CA ASN A 60 -8.44 -5.09 -0.57
C ASN A 60 -7.37 -4.68 0.44
N LEU A 61 -6.65 -5.64 1.05
CA LEU A 61 -5.64 -5.35 2.07
C LEU A 61 -4.22 -5.49 1.52
N ARG A 62 -3.33 -4.59 1.95
CA ARG A 62 -1.90 -4.61 1.59
C ARG A 62 -1.02 -4.28 2.79
N PRO A 63 0.22 -4.82 2.84
CA PRO A 63 1.16 -4.57 3.94
C PRO A 63 1.73 -3.15 3.85
N ALA A 64 1.61 -2.37 4.92
CA ALA A 64 2.18 -1.03 5.01
C ALA A 64 2.81 -0.75 6.36
N HIS A 65 3.77 0.17 6.42
CA HIS A 65 4.20 0.76 7.68
C HIS A 65 3.06 1.57 8.30
N GLN A 66 2.96 1.57 9.63
CA GLN A 66 2.00 2.40 10.37
C GLN A 66 2.05 3.87 9.93
N CYS A 67 3.25 4.46 9.81
CA CYS A 67 3.38 5.86 9.39
C CYS A 67 2.93 6.11 7.94
N CYS A 68 3.17 5.16 7.03
CA CYS A 68 2.79 5.30 5.62
C CYS A 68 1.27 5.24 5.46
N ASN A 69 0.63 4.27 6.12
CA ASN A 69 -0.82 4.11 6.14
C ASN A 69 -1.50 5.36 6.73
N SER A 70 -1.04 5.83 7.89
CA SER A 70 -1.54 7.07 8.51
C SER A 70 -1.35 8.31 7.65
N ALA A 71 -0.24 8.41 6.89
CA ALA A 71 0.01 9.55 6.00
C ALA A 71 -0.87 9.50 4.74
N ARG A 72 -1.16 8.29 4.21
CA ARG A 72 -2.03 8.10 3.04
C ARG A 72 -3.47 8.53 3.31
N ARG A 73 -4.02 8.15 4.47
CA ARG A 73 -5.44 8.40 4.82
C ARG A 73 -6.37 7.82 3.75
N ASP A 74 -7.27 8.63 3.19
CA ASP A 74 -8.24 8.26 2.16
C ASP A 74 -7.77 8.58 0.73
N ARG A 75 -6.50 8.99 0.57
CA ARG A 75 -5.92 9.34 -0.73
C ARG A 75 -5.61 8.07 -1.54
N PRO A 76 -5.75 8.12 -2.88
CA PRO A 76 -5.28 7.02 -3.72
C PRO A 76 -3.77 6.80 -3.52
N PRO A 77 -3.27 5.57 -3.64
CA PRO A 77 -1.83 5.31 -3.60
C PRO A 77 -1.14 6.15 -4.68
N SER A 78 0.05 6.66 -4.37
CA SER A 78 0.87 7.36 -5.35
C SER A 78 1.35 6.36 -6.40
N ILE A 79 0.64 6.30 -7.53
CA ILE A 79 1.12 5.62 -8.72
C ILE A 79 2.23 6.52 -9.30
N PRO A 80 3.49 6.06 -9.39
CA PRO A 80 4.51 6.82 -10.11
C PRO A 80 3.95 7.10 -11.50
N ARG A 81 3.89 8.38 -11.90
CA ARG A 81 3.41 8.72 -13.24
C ARG A 81 4.26 7.92 -14.23
N GLY A 82 3.63 6.95 -14.90
CA GLY A 82 4.30 6.19 -15.93
C GLY A 82 4.91 7.16 -16.93
N VAL A 83 6.15 6.95 -17.32
CA VAL A 83 6.78 7.74 -18.39
C VAL A 83 5.89 7.58 -19.61
N ARG A 84 5.26 8.67 -20.08
CA ARG A 84 4.45 8.62 -21.31
C ARG A 84 5.37 8.10 -22.41
N SER A 85 5.05 6.95 -23.00
CA SER A 85 5.87 6.41 -24.07
C SER A 85 5.85 7.39 -25.24
N SER A 86 7.02 7.83 -25.71
CA SER A 86 7.15 8.69 -26.90
C SER A 86 6.65 8.01 -28.19
N ARG A 87 6.52 6.67 -28.17
CA ARG A 87 6.06 5.85 -29.30
C ARG A 87 4.63 6.18 -29.73
N TRP A 88 3.69 6.37 -28.80
CA TRP A 88 2.33 6.82 -29.13
C TRP A 88 2.25 8.33 -29.44
N ALA A 89 3.14 9.14 -28.85
CA ALA A 89 3.15 10.59 -29.08
C ALA A 89 3.60 10.99 -30.51
N ASN A 90 4.41 10.15 -31.17
CA ASN A 90 4.90 10.41 -32.52
C ASN A 90 4.15 9.65 -33.63
N ALA A 91 3.19 8.78 -33.28
CA ALA A 91 2.43 7.99 -34.26
C ALA A 91 1.55 8.84 -35.18
N GLY A 92 1.21 10.08 -34.79
CA GLY A 92 0.44 11.03 -35.61
C GLY A 92 1.26 11.94 -36.52
N ARG A 93 2.59 11.79 -36.60
CA ARG A 93 3.50 12.68 -37.37
C ARG A 93 4.11 12.05 -38.62
N ARG A 94 3.49 11.02 -39.19
CA ARG A 94 3.90 10.45 -40.49
C ARG A 94 2.70 10.38 -41.42
N GLY A 95 2.47 11.49 -42.09
CA GLY A 95 1.46 11.65 -43.14
C GLY A 95 1.81 12.88 -43.97
N THR A 96 2.82 12.73 -44.84
CA THR A 96 3.15 13.61 -45.96
C THR A 96 3.76 12.76 -47.05
#